data_AF-A0A154MS21-F1
#
_entry.id   AF-A0A154MS21-F1
#
_cell.length_a   1.000
_cell.length_b   1.000
_cell.length_c   1.000
_cell.angle_alpha   90.00
_cell.angle_beta   90.00
_cell.angle_gamma   90.00
#
_symmetry.space_group_name_H-M   'P 1'
#
loop_
_entity.id
_entity.type
_entity.pdbx_description
1 polymer ?
#
loop_
_entity_poly.entity_id
_entity_poly.type
_entity_poly.pdbx_seq_one_letter_code
_entity_poly.pdbx_strand_id
1 'polypeptide(L)'
;MVPPMLPPGVTAQEISYRNGRKQVIYTAPYPSEGPVLVRDGHGRQAWMFMYAHFVFTWLEGAVQVQVSHGTLNGPKMALWKGIGIPAYWSGPALAEFGQAWALEQMTGRRGTPAVVKDSLP
;
A
#
# COMPACT_ATOMS: atom_id res chain seq x y z
N MET A 1 -25.60 15.21 -24.48
CA MET A 1 -24.47 14.24 -24.51
C MET A 1 -24.33 13.71 -23.10
N VAL A 2 -24.62 12.42 -22.88
CA VAL A 2 -24.58 11.80 -21.54
C VAL A 2 -23.11 11.77 -21.09
N PRO A 3 -22.77 12.14 -19.84
CA PRO A 3 -21.39 12.05 -19.38
C PRO A 3 -20.93 10.60 -19.51
N PRO A 4 -19.69 10.33 -19.97
CA PRO A 4 -19.14 8.98 -19.90
C PRO A 4 -19.19 8.54 -18.45
N MET A 5 -19.92 7.46 -18.16
CA MET A 5 -19.94 6.87 -16.82
C MET A 5 -18.51 6.44 -16.49
N LEU A 6 -17.85 7.21 -15.63
CA LEU A 6 -16.50 6.89 -15.19
C LEU A 6 -16.54 5.62 -14.31
N PRO A 7 -15.53 4.75 -14.41
CA PRO A 7 -15.41 3.63 -13.48
C PRO A 7 -15.35 4.13 -12.02
N PRO A 8 -15.79 3.32 -11.04
CA PRO A 8 -15.76 3.71 -9.63
C PRO A 8 -14.39 4.22 -9.19
N GLY A 9 -14.36 5.38 -8.52
CA GLY A 9 -13.14 6.00 -8.02
C GLY A 9 -12.30 6.74 -9.07
N VAL A 10 -12.61 6.64 -10.37
CA VAL A 10 -11.95 7.45 -11.40
C VAL A 10 -12.47 8.88 -11.32
N THR A 11 -11.56 9.83 -11.18
CA THR A 11 -11.88 11.26 -11.15
C THR A 11 -11.42 11.95 -12.42
N ALA A 12 -12.22 12.88 -12.94
CA ALA A 12 -11.85 13.74 -14.05
C ALA A 12 -11.48 15.12 -13.53
N GLN A 13 -10.31 15.62 -13.93
CA GLN A 13 -9.83 16.96 -13.60
C GLN A 13 -9.56 17.73 -14.89
N GLU A 14 -10.21 18.89 -15.05
CA GLU A 14 -9.86 19.83 -16.11
C GLU A 14 -8.64 20.64 -15.66
N ILE A 15 -7.57 20.60 -16.47
CA ILE A 15 -6.40 21.45 -16.31
C ILE A 15 -6.39 22.51 -17.41
N SER A 16 -6.04 23.74 -17.02
CA SER A 16 -5.83 24.85 -17.95
C SER A 16 -4.33 25.10 -18.11
N TYR A 17 -3.83 24.99 -19.33
CA TYR A 17 -2.46 25.33 -19.68
C TYR A 17 -2.30 26.84 -19.81
N ARG A 18 -1.07 27.35 -19.64
CA ARG A 18 -0.75 28.79 -19.74
C ARG A 18 -1.14 29.42 -21.08
N ASN A 19 -1.24 28.64 -22.15
CA ASN A 19 -1.63 29.09 -23.49
C ASN A 19 -3.16 29.07 -23.72
N GLY A 20 -3.97 28.89 -22.67
CA GLY A 20 -5.43 28.86 -22.76
C GLY A 20 -6.01 27.51 -23.20
N ARG A 21 -5.17 26.51 -23.54
CA ARG A 21 -5.65 25.15 -23.83
C ARG A 21 -6.21 24.52 -22.56
N LYS A 22 -7.37 23.87 -22.67
CA LYS A 22 -7.96 23.05 -21.61
C LYS A 22 -7.81 21.57 -21.95
N GLN A 23 -7.56 20.73 -20.97
CA GLN A 23 -7.50 19.28 -21.12
C GLN A 23 -8.08 18.59 -19.90
N VAL A 24 -8.85 17.53 -20.13
CA VAL A 24 -9.35 16.66 -19.07
C VAL A 24 -8.33 15.54 -18.83
N ILE A 25 -7.91 15.37 -17.59
CA ILE A 25 -7.10 14.23 -17.12
C ILE A 25 -8.01 13.31 -16.30
N TYR A 26 -7.88 12.01 -16.54
CA TYR A 26 -8.57 10.99 -15.76
C TYR A 26 -7.58 10.28 -14.84
N THR A 27 -7.88 10.25 -13.55
CA THR A 27 -7.04 9.63 -12.52
C THR A 27 -7.77 8.45 -11.91
N ALA A 28 -7.19 7.26 -12.03
CA ALA A 28 -7.68 6.05 -11.39
C ALA A 28 -7.09 5.89 -9.97
N PRO A 29 -7.83 5.30 -9.02
CA PRO A 29 -7.29 4.96 -7.72
C PRO A 29 -6.20 3.88 -7.87
N TYR A 30 -5.25 3.85 -6.93
CA TYR A 30 -4.29 2.75 -6.89
C TYR A 30 -5.01 1.42 -6.66
N PRO A 31 -4.51 0.31 -7.27
CA PRO A 31 -5.08 -1.00 -7.02
C PRO A 31 -4.95 -1.35 -5.54
N SER A 32 -5.98 -1.99 -5.00
CA SER A 32 -6.02 -2.42 -3.60
C SER A 32 -6.78 -3.74 -3.47
N GLU A 33 -6.33 -4.59 -2.54
CA GLU A 33 -6.97 -5.86 -2.19
C GLU A 33 -6.97 -6.03 -0.66
N GLY A 34 -8.01 -6.66 -0.12
CA GLY A 34 -8.17 -6.83 1.32
C GLY A 34 -8.64 -5.57 2.05
N PRO A 35 -8.51 -5.51 3.39
CA PRO A 35 -7.80 -6.45 4.25
C PRO A 35 -8.51 -7.82 4.33
N VAL A 36 -7.73 -8.91 4.37
CA VAL A 36 -8.23 -10.28 4.55
C VAL A 36 -7.47 -10.99 5.66
N LEU A 37 -8.17 -11.83 6.41
CA LEU A 37 -7.59 -12.67 7.43
C LEU A 37 -7.21 -14.02 6.81
N VAL A 38 -5.94 -14.39 6.94
CA VAL A 38 -5.41 -15.67 6.42
C VAL A 38 -4.68 -16.43 7.53
N ARG A 39 -4.32 -17.68 7.23
CA ARG A 39 -3.35 -18.44 8.01
C ARG A 39 -2.03 -18.54 7.24
N ASP A 40 -0.91 -18.33 7.93
CA ASP A 40 0.42 -18.54 7.38
C ASP A 40 0.75 -20.04 7.25
N GLY A 41 1.91 -20.36 6.66
CA GLY A 41 2.38 -21.75 6.51
C GLY A 41 2.62 -22.51 7.83
N HIS A 42 2.61 -21.81 8.97
CA HIS A 42 2.71 -22.38 10.32
C HIS A 42 1.36 -22.38 11.06
N GLY A 43 0.26 -22.04 10.37
CA GLY A 43 -1.08 -22.00 10.94
C GLY A 43 -1.41 -20.75 11.76
N ARG A 44 -0.52 -19.76 11.83
CA ARG A 44 -0.75 -18.51 12.57
C ARG A 44 -1.66 -17.57 11.79
N GLN A 45 -2.52 -16.85 12.49
CA GLN A 45 -3.36 -15.84 11.85
C GLN A 45 -2.54 -14.64 11.38
N ALA A 46 -2.90 -14.10 10.23
CA ALA A 46 -2.28 -12.91 9.67
C ALA A 46 -3.31 -12.06 8.94
N TRP A 47 -3.31 -10.76 9.19
CA TRP A 47 -3.97 -9.82 8.28
C TRP A 47 -3.08 -9.57 7.07
N MET A 48 -3.69 -9.57 5.88
CA MET A 48 -3.05 -9.17 4.64
C MET A 48 -3.83 -8.06 3.96
N PHE A 49 -3.11 -7.07 3.45
CA PHE A 49 -3.67 -5.94 2.71
C PHE A 49 -2.73 -5.58 1.58
N MET A 50 -3.26 -5.20 0.43
CA MET A 50 -2.46 -4.71 -0.70
C MET A 50 -2.92 -3.30 -1.08
N TYR A 51 -1.94 -2.43 -1.32
CA TYR A 51 -2.17 -1.10 -1.88
C TYR A 51 -1.02 -0.72 -2.80
N ALA A 52 -1.32 -0.28 -4.03
CA ALA A 52 -0.33 0.07 -5.04
C ALA A 52 0.74 -1.03 -5.27
N HIS A 53 0.33 -2.30 -5.22
CA HIS A 53 1.20 -3.49 -5.26
C HIS A 53 2.19 -3.66 -4.10
N PHE A 54 2.08 -2.87 -3.02
CA PHE A 54 2.69 -3.20 -1.74
C PHE A 54 1.75 -4.11 -0.95
N VAL A 55 2.20 -5.33 -0.68
CA VAL A 55 1.49 -6.33 0.11
C VAL A 55 2.03 -6.29 1.54
N PHE A 56 1.16 -5.94 2.47
CA PHE A 56 1.41 -5.87 3.90
C PHE A 56 0.90 -7.15 4.56
N THR A 57 1.75 -7.79 5.36
CA THR A 57 1.39 -8.96 6.16
C THR A 57 1.67 -8.68 7.63
N TRP A 58 0.63 -8.78 8.46
CA TRP A 58 0.70 -8.53 9.90
C TRP A 58 0.24 -9.76 10.68
N LEU A 59 1.22 -10.51 11.20
CA LEU A 59 0.98 -11.71 12.01
C LEU A 59 0.33 -11.33 13.35
N GLU A 60 -0.57 -12.18 13.82
CA GLU A 60 -1.17 -12.06 15.15
C GLU A 60 -0.09 -12.00 16.24
N GLY A 61 -0.22 -11.04 17.16
CA GLY A 61 0.74 -10.78 18.24
C GLY A 61 2.04 -10.09 17.82
N ALA A 62 2.28 -9.83 16.53
CA ALA A 62 3.44 -9.09 16.08
C ALA A 62 3.24 -7.57 16.25
N VAL A 63 4.31 -6.85 16.56
CA VAL A 63 4.35 -5.36 16.56
C VAL A 63 4.90 -4.79 15.25
N GLN A 64 5.10 -5.66 14.26
CA GLN A 64 5.75 -5.35 13.00
C GLN A 64 5.00 -5.96 11.81
N VAL A 65 5.07 -5.26 10.68
CA VAL A 65 4.52 -5.65 9.39
C VAL A 65 5.65 -6.03 8.44
N GLN A 66 5.40 -7.05 7.63
CA GLN A 66 6.25 -7.42 6.49
C GLN A 66 5.67 -6.83 5.22
N VAL A 67 6.54 -6.30 4.34
CA VAL A 67 6.14 -5.67 3.09
C VAL A 67 6.75 -6.39 1.91
N SER A 68 5.92 -6.75 0.93
CA SER A 68 6.33 -7.38 -0.33
C SER A 68 5.74 -6.64 -1.53
N HIS A 69 6.27 -6.88 -2.73
CA HIS A 69 5.67 -6.47 -3.98
C HIS A 69 4.81 -7.60 -4.55
N GLY A 70 3.59 -7.30 -5.01
CA GLY A 70 2.75 -8.27 -5.74
C GLY A 70 1.24 -8.06 -5.53
N THR A 71 0.51 -9.17 -5.46
CA THR A 71 -0.93 -9.23 -5.16
C THR A 71 -1.18 -10.24 -4.03
N LEU A 72 -2.37 -10.25 -3.42
CA LEU A 72 -2.64 -11.15 -2.29
C LEU A 72 -2.60 -12.62 -2.69
N ASN A 73 -3.12 -12.95 -3.88
CA ASN A 73 -3.17 -14.33 -4.39
C ASN A 73 -2.07 -14.66 -5.41
N GLY A 74 -1.24 -13.69 -5.80
CA GLY A 74 -0.15 -13.90 -6.75
C GLY A 74 1.23 -14.09 -6.10
N PRO A 75 2.27 -14.25 -6.94
CA PRO A 75 3.67 -14.23 -6.50
C PRO A 75 3.99 -12.94 -5.75
N LYS A 76 4.85 -13.05 -4.72
CA LYS A 76 5.27 -11.93 -3.89
C LYS A 76 6.79 -11.89 -3.81
N MET A 77 7.36 -10.72 -4.09
CA MET A 77 8.77 -10.44 -3.88
C MET A 77 8.95 -9.67 -2.58
N ALA A 78 9.65 -10.24 -1.60
CA ALA A 78 9.87 -9.55 -0.34
C ALA A 78 10.66 -8.24 -0.56
N LEU A 79 10.23 -7.16 0.09
CA LEU A 79 10.87 -5.85 -0.01
C LEU A 79 11.45 -5.40 1.34
N TRP A 80 10.60 -5.33 2.37
CA TRP A 80 11.00 -4.91 3.71
C TRP A 80 10.48 -5.87 4.78
N LYS A 81 11.26 -5.98 5.85
CA LYS A 81 10.89 -6.71 7.07
C LYS A 81 10.97 -5.77 8.25
N GLY A 82 10.11 -5.98 9.24
CA GLY A 82 10.22 -5.30 10.53
C GLY A 82 9.71 -3.86 10.57
N ILE A 83 8.78 -3.48 9.70
CA ILE A 83 8.20 -2.12 9.74
C ILE A 83 7.25 -2.05 10.94
N GLY A 84 7.57 -1.21 11.92
CA GLY A 84 6.76 -1.04 13.13
C GLY A 84 5.35 -0.51 12.80
N ILE A 85 4.34 -1.08 13.45
CA ILE A 85 2.95 -0.63 13.34
C ILE A 85 2.41 -0.29 14.73
N PRO A 86 2.19 1.00 15.05
CA PRO A 86 1.74 1.43 16.37
C PRO A 86 0.20 1.35 16.48
N ALA A 87 -0.38 0.17 16.23
CA ALA A 87 -1.82 -0.04 16.26
C ALA A 87 -2.22 -1.39 16.84
N TYR A 88 -3.48 -1.54 17.23
CA TYR A 88 -4.04 -2.83 17.63
C TYR A 88 -4.29 -3.72 16.42
N TRP A 89 -3.99 -5.01 16.57
CA TRP A 89 -4.08 -6.00 15.51
C TRP A 89 -5.50 -6.10 14.94
N SER A 90 -5.68 -5.55 13.74
CA SER A 90 -6.96 -5.56 13.02
C SER A 90 -6.75 -5.28 11.54
N GLY A 91 -7.67 -5.77 10.71
CA GLY A 91 -7.68 -5.51 9.27
C GLY A 91 -7.75 -4.02 8.92
N PRO A 92 -8.70 -3.24 9.49
CA PRO A 92 -8.80 -1.81 9.22
C PRO A 92 -7.52 -1.03 9.58
N ALA A 93 -6.90 -1.32 10.72
CA ALA A 93 -5.65 -0.67 11.11
C ALA A 93 -4.51 -0.99 10.14
N LEU A 94 -4.42 -2.23 9.64
CA LEU A 94 -3.44 -2.59 8.62
C LEU A 94 -3.68 -1.85 7.30
N ALA A 95 -4.94 -1.68 6.91
CA ALA A 95 -5.30 -0.99 5.66
C ALA A 95 -4.94 0.50 5.71
N GLU A 96 -5.30 1.18 6.81
CA GLU A 96 -4.96 2.58 7.04
C GLU A 96 -3.43 2.77 7.06
N PHE A 97 -2.73 1.95 7.84
CA PHE A 97 -1.27 1.96 7.92
C PHE A 97 -0.62 1.74 6.56
N GLY A 98 -1.04 0.69 5.84
CA GLY A 98 -0.45 0.30 4.56
C GLY A 98 -0.65 1.34 3.47
N GLN A 99 -1.81 1.98 3.42
CA GLN A 99 -2.10 3.06 2.49
C GLN A 99 -1.20 4.28 2.77
N ALA A 100 -1.12 4.73 4.03
CA ALA A 100 -0.29 5.86 4.42
C ALA A 100 1.19 5.59 4.12
N TRP A 101 1.68 4.41 4.49
CA TRP A 101 3.06 4.00 4.27
C TRP A 101 3.41 3.96 2.78
N ALA A 102 2.56 3.35 1.95
CA ALA A 102 2.80 3.24 0.51
C ALA A 102 2.82 4.62 -0.18
N LEU A 103 1.90 5.51 0.19
CA LEU A 103 1.88 6.87 -0.33
C LEU A 103 3.14 7.64 0.05
N GLU A 104 3.64 7.48 1.28
CA GLU A 104 4.91 8.08 1.72
C GLU A 104 6.09 7.60 0.87
N GLN A 105 6.19 6.29 0.60
CA GLN A 105 7.26 5.74 -0.23
C GLN A 105 7.23 6.26 -1.67
N MET A 106 6.03 6.39 -2.26
CA MET A 106 5.88 6.85 -3.64
C MET A 106 6.09 8.37 -3.79
N THR A 107 5.71 9.16 -2.79
CA THR A 107 5.81 10.63 -2.83
C THR A 107 7.16 11.17 -2.37
N GLY A 108 8.04 10.31 -1.84
CA GLY A 108 9.46 10.63 -1.70
C GLY A 108 9.85 11.41 -0.45
N ARG A 109 9.09 11.32 0.66
CA ARG A 109 9.70 11.48 2.00
C ARG A 109 10.60 10.28 2.24
N ARG A 110 11.75 10.25 1.56
CA ARG A 110 12.83 9.27 1.78
C ARG A 110 13.41 9.55 3.17
N GLY A 111 12.73 9.08 4.22
CA GLY A 111 13.39 8.77 5.47
C GLY A 111 14.55 7.84 5.12
N THR A 112 15.76 8.28 5.46
CA THR A 112 17.01 7.56 5.23
C THR A 112 16.80 6.06 5.52
N PRO A 113 17.17 5.14 4.61
CA PRO A 113 17.16 3.72 4.92
C PRO A 113 17.92 3.53 6.23
N ALA A 114 17.31 2.84 7.19
CA ALA A 114 17.99 2.41 8.39
C ALA A 114 19.29 1.73 7.94
N VAL A 115 20.43 2.38 8.23
CA VAL A 115 21.74 1.79 8.05
C VAL A 115 21.71 0.53 8.90
N VAL A 116 21.71 -0.63 8.23
CA VAL A 116 22.08 -1.89 8.86
C VAL A 116 23.52 -1.70 9.28
N LYS A 117 23.74 -1.32 10.54
CA LYS A 117 25.03 -1.54 11.17
C LYS A 117 25.11 -3.05 11.35
N ASP A 118 25.80 -3.71 10.42
CA ASP A 118 26.39 -5.00 10.70
C ASP A 118 27.33 -4.79 11.88
N SER A 119 26.84 -5.13 13.07
CA SER A 119 27.66 -5.47 14.21
C SER A 119 28.40 -6.75 13.86
N LEU A 120 29.70 -6.65 13.63
CA LEU A 120 30.64 -7.75 13.75
C LEU A 120 31.85 -7.27 14.57
N PRO A 121 32.48 -8.19 15.32
CA PRO A 121 33.08 -7.97 16.64
C PRO A 121 34.38 -7.16 16.65
#